data_AF-A0A950U2B6-F1
#
_entry.id   AF-A0A950U2B6-F1
#
_cell.length_a   1.000
_cell.length_b   1.000
_cell.length_c   1.000
_cell.angle_alpha   90.00
_cell.angle_beta   90.00
_cell.angle_gamma   90.00
#
_symmetry.space_group_name_H-M   'P 1'
#
loop_
_entity.id
_entity.type
_entity.pdbx_description
1 polymer ?
#
loop_
_entity_poly.entity_id
_entity_poly.type
_entity_poly.pdbx_seq_one_letter_code
_entity_poly.pdbx_strand_id
1 'polypeptide(L)'
;PGLVFYDAWEVAGDGSPGITWSNKNPLAAIGRYPDRRFDYIFSAWPRAGAAGHPTHCELLGVAAEGSTQISDHYGVLADLRY
;
A
#
# COMPACT_ATOMS: atom_id res chain seq x y z
N PRO A 1 -3.34 -20.10 16.25
CA PRO A 1 -3.14 -20.98 15.07
C PRO A 1 -4.37 -20.93 14.17
N GLY A 2 -4.21 -20.83 12.84
CA GLY A 2 -5.34 -20.82 11.89
C GLY A 2 -5.88 -19.44 11.48
N LEU A 3 -5.18 -18.35 11.81
CA LEU A 3 -5.50 -17.01 11.30
C LEU A 3 -4.66 -16.74 10.05
N VAL A 4 -5.33 -16.50 8.92
CA VAL A 4 -4.69 -16.19 7.64
C VAL A 4 -5.18 -14.82 7.18
N PHE A 5 -4.22 -13.99 6.77
CA PHE A 5 -4.49 -12.71 6.14
C PHE A 5 -3.88 -12.67 4.74
N TYR A 6 -4.55 -11.97 3.84
CA TYR A 6 -3.98 -11.54 2.58
C TYR A 6 -3.41 -10.14 2.70
N ASP A 7 -2.25 -9.95 2.09
CA ASP A 7 -1.76 -8.64 1.72
C ASP A 7 -2.61 -8.08 0.57
N ALA A 8 -3.29 -6.96 0.81
CA ALA A 8 -4.15 -6.33 -0.18
C ALA A 8 -3.37 -5.90 -1.43
N TRP A 9 -2.11 -5.48 -1.28
CA TRP A 9 -1.28 -5.07 -2.40
C TRP A 9 -0.88 -6.26 -3.27
N GLU A 10 -0.47 -7.38 -2.66
CA GLU A 10 -0.12 -8.59 -3.40
C GLU A 10 -1.32 -9.16 -4.16
N VAL A 11 -2.53 -9.01 -3.62
CA VAL A 11 -3.75 -9.53 -4.24
C VAL A 11 -4.30 -8.60 -5.32
N ALA A 12 -4.31 -7.29 -5.10
CA ALA A 12 -5.08 -6.35 -5.91
C ALA A 12 -4.33 -5.05 -6.29
N GLY A 13 -3.01 -5.02 -6.10
CA GLY A 13 -2.15 -3.92 -6.53
C GLY A 13 -1.92 -3.88 -8.04
N ASP A 14 -1.11 -2.92 -8.48
CA ASP A 14 -0.79 -2.69 -9.90
C ASP A 14 0.33 -3.62 -10.45
N GLY A 15 0.77 -4.60 -9.66
CA GLY A 15 1.88 -5.51 -9.98
C GLY A 15 3.26 -4.94 -9.71
N SER A 16 3.38 -3.68 -9.29
CA SER A 16 4.64 -3.13 -8.77
C SER A 16 4.89 -3.58 -7.33
N PRO A 17 6.08 -3.32 -6.76
CA PRO A 17 6.37 -3.65 -5.36
C PRO A 17 5.57 -2.86 -4.31
N GLY A 18 4.80 -1.84 -4.71
CA GLY A 18 4.01 -1.01 -3.78
C GLY A 18 4.85 -0.15 -2.85
N ILE A 19 5.89 0.47 -3.37
CA ILE A 19 6.80 1.27 -2.54
C ILE A 19 6.05 2.42 -1.88
N THR A 20 5.83 2.35 -0.57
CA THR A 20 5.19 3.41 0.23
C THR A 20 6.19 4.42 0.78
N TRP A 21 7.48 4.09 0.74
CA TRP A 21 8.55 4.98 1.14
C TRP A 21 9.66 4.95 0.08
N SER A 22 9.88 6.07 -0.59
CA SER A 22 10.78 6.17 -1.75
C SER A 22 11.66 7.41 -1.66
N ASN A 23 12.92 7.28 -2.10
CA ASN A 23 13.83 8.42 -2.23
C ASN A 23 13.39 9.45 -3.31
N LYS A 24 12.36 9.13 -4.11
CA LYS A 24 11.70 10.12 -4.99
C LYS A 24 10.87 11.14 -4.21
N ASN A 25 10.45 10.81 -2.98
CA ASN A 25 9.82 11.74 -2.06
C ASN A 25 10.90 12.52 -1.28
N PRO A 26 11.01 13.86 -1.42
CA PRO A 26 12.03 14.65 -0.73
C PRO A 26 11.95 14.58 0.80
N LEU A 27 10.74 14.36 1.36
CA LEU A 27 10.56 14.22 2.82
C LEU A 27 11.14 12.88 3.31
N ALA A 28 11.00 11.82 2.52
CA ALA A 28 11.59 10.51 2.79
C ALA A 28 13.12 10.51 2.59
N ALA A 29 13.60 11.12 1.50
CA ALA A 29 14.99 11.05 1.05
C ALA A 29 16.03 11.50 2.11
N ILE A 30 15.60 12.28 3.12
CA ILE A 30 16.42 12.68 4.26
C ILE A 30 16.94 11.45 5.03
N GLY A 31 16.14 10.39 5.14
CA GLY A 31 16.49 9.17 5.87
C GLY A 31 17.50 8.26 5.17
N ARG A 32 17.71 8.42 3.85
CA ARG A 32 18.66 7.64 3.02
C ARG A 32 18.49 6.11 3.08
N TYR A 33 17.32 5.62 3.48
CA TYR A 33 17.00 4.20 3.40
C TYR A 33 16.76 3.77 1.94
N PRO A 34 16.94 2.49 1.60
CA PRO A 34 16.48 1.97 0.33
C PRO A 34 14.95 2.09 0.19
N ASP A 35 14.48 2.29 -1.04
CA ASP A 35 13.06 2.28 -1.38
C ASP A 35 12.40 0.99 -0.90
N ARG A 36 11.30 1.11 -0.15
CA ARG A 36 10.63 -0.04 0.45
C ARG A 36 9.15 0.20 0.73
N ARG A 37 8.41 -0.90 0.83
CA ARG A 37 7.04 -0.93 1.32
C ARG A 37 7.05 -1.10 2.83
N PHE A 38 6.70 -0.05 3.55
CA PHE A 38 6.57 -0.05 5.01
C PHE A 38 5.13 -0.26 5.46
N ASP A 39 4.17 0.18 4.65
CA ASP A 39 2.77 0.27 5.03
C ASP A 39 1.99 -0.82 4.29
N TYR A 40 1.13 -1.52 5.02
CA TYR A 40 0.42 -2.70 4.55
C TYR A 40 -1.02 -2.67 5.05
N ILE A 41 -1.94 -3.18 4.23
CA ILE A 41 -3.30 -3.52 4.64
C ILE A 41 -3.45 -5.04 4.54
N PHE A 42 -3.68 -5.67 5.69
CA PHE A 42 -3.96 -7.10 5.75
C PHE A 42 -5.46 -7.34 5.93
N SER A 43 -6.06 -8.05 4.98
CA SER A 43 -7.48 -8.41 5.03
C SER A 43 -7.68 -9.91 5.23
N ALA A 44 -8.85 -10.29 5.73
CA ALA A 44 -9.17 -11.66 6.09
C ALA A 44 -9.19 -12.61 4.89
N TRP A 45 -8.93 -13.89 5.17
CA TRP A 45 -9.26 -15.01 4.27
C TRP A 45 -10.72 -14.91 3.77
N PRO A 46 -11.04 -15.36 2.53
CA PRO A 46 -12.36 -15.17 1.95
C PRO A 46 -13.44 -15.78 2.86
N ARG A 47 -14.39 -14.94 3.28
CA ARG A 47 -15.57 -15.35 4.03
C ARG A 47 -16.71 -15.68 3.06
N ALA A 48 -17.89 -15.99 3.60
CA ALA A 48 -19.09 -16.14 2.76
C ALA A 48 -19.26 -14.93 1.83
N GLY A 49 -19.53 -15.18 0.55
CA GLY A 49 -19.62 -14.12 -0.46
C GLY A 49 -18.30 -13.43 -0.83
N ALA A 50 -17.15 -13.95 -0.36
CA ALA A 50 -15.84 -13.33 -0.44
C ALA A 50 -15.74 -11.97 0.28
N ALA A 51 -16.56 -11.76 1.32
CA ALA A 51 -16.47 -10.56 2.15
C ALA A 51 -15.06 -10.41 2.74
N GLY A 52 -14.51 -9.20 2.59
CA GLY A 52 -13.12 -8.86 2.95
C GLY A 52 -12.09 -9.12 1.85
N HIS A 53 -12.47 -9.72 0.70
CA HIS A 53 -11.51 -9.93 -0.38
C HIS A 53 -11.07 -8.59 -1.00
N PRO A 54 -9.76 -8.29 -1.08
CA PRO A 54 -9.27 -7.10 -1.78
C PRO A 54 -9.63 -7.15 -3.27
N THR A 55 -10.25 -6.08 -3.78
CA THR A 55 -10.62 -5.97 -5.20
C THR A 55 -9.83 -4.91 -5.95
N HIS A 56 -9.26 -3.95 -5.22
CA HIS A 56 -8.37 -2.93 -5.73
C HIS A 56 -7.42 -2.48 -4.62
N CYS A 57 -6.18 -2.15 -4.96
CA CYS A 57 -5.21 -1.57 -4.06
C CYS A 57 -4.32 -0.59 -4.83
N GLU A 58 -4.09 0.60 -4.29
CA GLU A 58 -3.26 1.62 -4.92
C GLU A 58 -2.52 2.49 -3.92
N LEU A 59 -1.48 3.19 -4.39
CA LEU A 59 -0.78 4.20 -3.61
C LEU A 59 -1.57 5.50 -3.61
N LEU A 60 -1.74 6.06 -2.42
CA LEU A 60 -2.39 7.35 -2.22
C LEU A 60 -1.35 8.43 -1.95
N GLY A 61 -1.54 9.61 -2.53
CA GLY A 61 -0.72 10.78 -2.21
C GLY A 61 0.65 10.79 -2.90
N VAL A 62 0.84 10.02 -3.97
CA VAL A 62 2.02 10.15 -4.84
C VAL A 62 1.90 11.44 -5.64
N ALA A 63 2.49 12.53 -5.14
CA ALA A 63 2.49 13.80 -5.84
C ALA A 63 3.58 13.85 -6.92
N ALA A 64 3.33 14.60 -8.00
CA ALA A 64 4.30 14.83 -9.07
C ALA A 64 5.57 15.54 -8.55
N GLU A 65 6.68 15.36 -9.26
CA GLU A 65 7.93 16.03 -8.93
C GLU A 65 7.76 17.55 -8.84
N GLY A 66 8.36 18.18 -7.83
CA GLY A 66 8.22 19.60 -7.55
C GLY A 66 6.91 20.01 -6.85
N SER A 67 5.94 19.09 -6.70
CA SER A 67 4.75 19.33 -5.89
C SER A 67 5.02 19.11 -4.40
N THR A 68 4.29 19.82 -3.54
CA THR A 68 4.37 19.64 -2.09
C THR A 68 3.91 18.23 -1.70
N GLN A 69 4.79 17.50 -1.02
CA GLN A 69 4.45 16.22 -0.39
C GLN A 69 3.81 16.48 0.98
N ILE A 70 2.80 15.69 1.33
CA ILE A 70 2.04 15.85 2.58
C ILE A 70 2.56 14.95 3.73
N SER A 71 3.40 13.97 3.39
CA SER A 71 3.98 12.97 4.29
C SER A 71 5.26 12.42 3.66
N ASP A 72 6.17 11.89 4.47
CA ASP A 72 7.33 11.10 4.01
C ASP A 72 6.94 9.68 3.56
N HIS A 73 5.71 9.25 3.86
CA HIS A 73 5.11 8.03 3.33
C HIS A 73 4.01 8.35 2.30
N TYR A 74 3.91 7.53 1.25
CA TYR A 74 2.70 7.39 0.46
C TYR A 74 1.71 6.50 1.21
N GLY A 75 0.42 6.83 1.14
CA GLY A 75 -0.63 6.00 1.72
C GLY A 75 -0.87 4.73 0.88
N VAL A 76 -1.55 3.76 1.49
CA VAL A 76 -2.10 2.59 0.79
C VAL A 76 -3.61 2.65 0.93
N LEU A 77 -4.32 2.57 -0.20
CA LEU A 77 -5.76 2.47 -0.25
C LEU A 77 -6.13 1.06 -0.74
N ALA A 78 -7.11 0.43 -0.11
CA ALA A 78 -7.62 -0.86 -0.54
C ALA A 78 -9.14 -0.90 -0.49
N ASP A 79 -9.75 -1.28 -1.61
CA ASP A 79 -11.17 -1.59 -1.68
C ASP A 79 -11.40 -3.06 -1.36
N LEU A 80 -12.36 -3.33 -0.47
CA LEU A 80 -12.72 -4.68 -0.06
C LEU A 80 -14.15 -5.00 -0.52
N ARG A 81 -14.34 -6.22 -1.00
CA ARG A 81 -15.67 -6.76 -1.27
C ARG A 81 -16.47 -6.91 0.04
N TYR A 82 -17.76 -6.56 0.01
CA TYR A 82 -18.70 -6.72 1.12
C TYR A 82 -19.70 -7.85 0.89
#